data_AF-A0A1Y1N774-F1
#
_entry.id   AF-A0A1Y1N774-F1
#
_cell.length_a   1.000
_cell.length_b   1.000
_cell.length_c   1.000
_cell.angle_alpha   90.00
_cell.angle_beta   90.00
_cell.angle_gamma   90.00
#
_symmetry.space_group_name_H-M   'P 1'
#
loop_
_entity.id
_entity.type
_entity.pdbx_description
1 polymer ?
#
loop_
_entity_poly.entity_id
_entity_poly.type
_entity_poly.pdbx_seq_one_letter_code
_entity_poly.pdbx_strand_id
1 'polypeptide(L)'
;KILALPLSPEVQNINSNGVAALALDVQYLTEFVSSLENGQMLRENLDELQQTVNLMESDNHDEFFDISIRNKKYGRVDALNGPVLLEKLTPVSQVAGRAAPLSNLSSRFGMMK
;
A
#
# COMPACT_ATOMS: atom_id res chain seq x y z
N LYS A 1 -8.86 13.90 -4.94
CA LYS A 1 -9.26 12.48 -4.94
C LYS A 1 -8.37 11.73 -3.94
N ILE A 2 -8.88 10.74 -3.20
CA ILE A 2 -8.10 10.01 -2.16
C ILE A 2 -6.82 9.41 -2.76
N LEU A 3 -6.90 8.84 -3.96
CA LEU A 3 -5.76 8.28 -4.70
C LEU A 3 -4.64 9.27 -5.03
N ALA A 4 -4.88 10.58 -4.95
CA ALA A 4 -3.83 11.58 -5.15
C ALA A 4 -2.77 11.57 -4.04
N LEU A 5 -3.10 11.07 -2.84
CA LEU A 5 -2.17 10.98 -1.73
C LEU A 5 -1.03 9.97 -2.01
N PRO A 6 -1.30 8.67 -2.27
CA PRO A 6 -0.23 7.71 -2.58
C PRO A 6 0.46 8.00 -3.93
N LEU A 7 -0.22 8.68 -4.86
CA LEU A 7 0.36 9.11 -6.14
C LEU A 7 1.18 10.40 -6.05
N SER A 8 1.16 11.10 -4.91
CA SER A 8 1.87 12.37 -4.76
C SER A 8 3.36 12.22 -5.13
N PRO A 9 3.94 13.19 -5.87
CA PRO A 9 5.38 13.22 -6.13
C PRO A 9 6.23 13.26 -4.86
N GLU A 10 5.68 13.76 -3.76
CA GLU A 10 6.35 13.83 -2.45
C GLU A 10 6.42 12.46 -1.74
N VAL A 11 5.51 11.54 -2.09
CA VAL A 11 5.49 10.18 -1.54
C VAL A 11 6.42 9.30 -2.36
N GLN A 12 7.65 9.12 -1.87
CA GLN A 12 8.65 8.29 -2.57
C GLN A 12 8.48 6.80 -2.30
N ASN A 13 8.06 6.44 -1.09
CA ASN A 13 7.96 5.06 -0.64
C ASN A 13 6.70 4.87 0.21
N ILE A 14 6.05 3.72 0.05
CA ILE A 14 4.88 3.27 0.79
C ILE A 14 5.21 1.88 1.33
N ASN A 15 5.20 1.72 2.65
CA ASN A 15 5.44 0.42 3.30
C ASN A 15 4.12 -0.29 3.62
N SER A 16 4.20 -1.54 4.06
CA SER A 16 3.04 -2.37 4.40
C SER A 16 2.12 -1.75 5.45
N ASN A 17 2.68 -1.03 6.43
CA ASN A 17 1.87 -0.33 7.44
C ASN A 17 1.04 0.81 6.80
N GLY A 18 1.63 1.53 5.85
CA GLY A 18 0.93 2.58 5.09
C GLY A 18 -0.17 2.02 4.21
N VAL A 19 0.08 0.87 3.56
CA VAL A 19 -0.95 0.15 2.79
C VAL A 19 -2.10 -0.30 3.71
N ALA A 20 -1.78 -0.93 4.85
CA ALA A 20 -2.78 -1.42 5.79
C ALA A 20 -3.63 -0.30 6.41
N ALA A 21 -3.01 0.86 6.70
CA ALA A 21 -3.75 2.03 7.18
C ALA A 21 -4.71 2.57 6.10
N LEU A 22 -4.24 2.69 4.85
CA LEU A 22 -5.10 3.10 3.74
C LEU A 22 -6.24 2.10 3.51
N ALA A 23 -5.98 0.80 3.61
CA ALA A 23 -6.99 -0.23 3.47
C ALA A 23 -8.08 -0.11 4.54
N LEU A 24 -7.69 0.13 5.79
CA LEU A 24 -8.63 0.37 6.89
C LEU A 24 -9.48 1.64 6.66
N ASP A 25 -8.86 2.73 6.21
CA ASP A 25 -9.57 3.97 5.89
C ASP A 25 -10.59 3.76 4.76
N VAL A 26 -10.21 3.02 3.72
CA VAL A 26 -11.10 2.67 2.61
C VAL A 26 -12.21 1.73 3.07
N GLN A 27 -11.93 0.77 3.95
CA GLN A 27 -12.95 -0.08 4.56
C GLN A 27 -14.00 0.76 5.29
N TYR A 28 -13.60 1.66 6.18
CA TYR A 28 -14.54 2.51 6.92
C TYR A 28 -15.34 3.42 5.98
N LEU A 29 -14.71 3.96 4.94
CA LEU A 29 -15.42 4.76 3.93
C LEU A 29 -16.47 3.92 3.19
N THR A 30 -16.11 2.71 2.76
CA THR A 30 -17.03 1.81 2.05
C THR A 30 -18.18 1.37 2.96
N GLU A 31 -17.93 1.05 4.22
CA GLU A 31 -18.96 0.70 5.20
C GLU A 31 -19.91 1.87 5.46
N PHE A 32 -19.37 3.07 5.67
CA PHE A 32 -20.16 4.29 5.83
C PHE A 32 -21.04 4.54 4.60
N VAL A 33 -20.46 4.52 3.39
CA VAL A 33 -21.21 4.73 2.15
C VAL A 33 -22.27 3.66 1.94
N SER A 34 -22.00 2.41 2.33
CA SER A 34 -22.96 1.31 2.27
C SER A 34 -24.19 1.53 3.16
N SER A 35 -24.06 2.29 4.25
CA SER A 35 -25.16 2.59 5.17
C SER A 35 -26.10 3.71 4.69
N LEU A 36 -25.75 4.42 3.61
CA LEU A 36 -26.58 5.49 3.04
C LEU A 36 -27.76 4.92 2.24
N GLU A 37 -28.83 5.69 2.08
CA GLU A 37 -30.06 5.28 1.39
C GLU A 37 -29.81 4.77 -0.05
N ASN A 38 -28.89 5.41 -0.77
CA ASN A 38 -28.43 5.02 -2.11
C ASN A 38 -27.05 4.34 -2.09
N GLY A 39 -26.69 3.69 -0.98
CA GLY A 39 -25.35 3.16 -0.73
C GLY A 39 -24.86 2.12 -1.74
N GLN A 40 -25.75 1.39 -2.41
CA GLN A 40 -25.36 0.49 -3.50
C GLN A 40 -24.78 1.25 -4.70
N MET A 41 -25.50 2.28 -5.19
CA MET A 41 -25.03 3.11 -6.30
C MET A 41 -23.78 3.91 -5.91
N LEU A 42 -23.74 4.43 -4.67
CA LEU A 42 -22.60 5.22 -4.22
C LEU A 42 -21.31 4.39 -4.06
N ARG A 43 -21.43 3.10 -3.71
CA ARG A 43 -20.28 2.19 -3.64
C ARG A 43 -19.58 2.00 -4.98
N GLU A 44 -20.31 2.02 -6.09
CA GLU A 44 -19.70 1.89 -7.42
C GLU A 44 -18.72 3.05 -7.70
N ASN A 45 -18.93 4.23 -7.09
CA ASN A 45 -18.00 5.35 -7.19
C ASN A 45 -16.69 5.11 -6.41
N LEU A 46 -16.64 4.10 -5.55
CA LEU A 46 -15.46 3.69 -4.77
C LEU A 46 -14.71 2.53 -5.41
N ASP A 47 -15.21 1.93 -6.50
CA ASP A 47 -14.61 0.75 -7.13
C ASP A 47 -13.13 0.96 -7.50
N GLU A 48 -12.78 2.13 -8.06
CA GLU A 48 -11.40 2.48 -8.41
C GLU A 48 -10.52 2.46 -7.15
N LEU A 49 -10.99 3.07 -6.06
CA LEU A 49 -10.26 3.15 -4.80
C LEU A 49 -10.09 1.76 -4.17
N GLN A 50 -11.16 0.97 -4.12
CA GLN A 50 -11.16 -0.39 -3.55
C GLN A 50 -10.22 -1.31 -4.33
N GLN A 51 -10.30 -1.32 -5.67
CA GLN A 51 -9.41 -2.15 -6.50
C GLN A 51 -7.97 -1.68 -6.46
N THR A 52 -7.71 -0.38 -6.29
CA THR A 52 -6.36 0.15 -6.15
C THR A 52 -5.72 -0.30 -4.83
N VAL A 53 -6.48 -0.28 -3.72
CA VAL A 53 -6.00 -0.83 -2.44
C VAL A 53 -5.76 -2.34 -2.57
N ASN A 54 -6.68 -3.09 -3.18
CA ASN A 54 -6.49 -4.53 -3.40
C ASN A 54 -5.24 -4.84 -4.23
N LEU A 55 -4.90 -3.99 -5.20
CA LEU A 55 -3.64 -4.11 -5.95
C LEU A 55 -2.43 -3.88 -5.05
N MET A 56 -2.46 -2.86 -4.19
CA MET A 56 -1.37 -2.55 -3.26
C MET A 56 -1.19 -3.61 -2.16
N GLU A 57 -2.26 -4.32 -1.80
CA GLU A 57 -2.25 -5.43 -0.83
C GLU A 57 -1.92 -6.79 -1.47
N SER A 58 -1.83 -6.87 -2.81
CA SER A 58 -1.59 -8.14 -3.50
C SER A 58 -0.20 -8.70 -3.20
N ASP A 59 -0.15 -9.99 -2.84
CA ASP A 59 1.13 -10.72 -2.73
C ASP A 59 1.79 -10.95 -4.09
N ASN A 60 1.05 -10.75 -5.19
CA ASN A 60 1.54 -10.93 -6.56
C ASN A 60 1.14 -9.73 -7.45
N HIS A 61 2.04 -8.76 -7.57
CA HIS A 61 1.82 -7.57 -8.39
C HIS A 61 1.95 -7.84 -9.90
N ASP A 62 2.59 -8.93 -10.31
CA ASP A 62 2.75 -9.29 -11.73
C ASP A 62 1.39 -9.55 -12.41
N GLU A 63 0.38 -9.95 -11.62
CA GLU A 63 -1.00 -10.10 -12.06
C GLU A 63 -1.59 -8.84 -12.68
N PHE A 64 -1.11 -7.66 -12.30
CA PHE A 64 -1.59 -6.39 -12.86
C PHE A 64 -1.13 -6.18 -14.30
N PHE A 65 -0.02 -6.80 -14.70
CA PHE A 65 0.53 -6.69 -16.06
C PHE A 65 -0.04 -7.77 -17.00
N ASP A 66 -0.66 -8.81 -16.46
CA ASP A 66 -1.48 -9.74 -17.25
C ASP A 66 -2.83 -9.10 -17.57
N ILE A 67 -3.08 -8.83 -18.86
CA ILE A 67 -4.30 -8.15 -19.32
C ILE A 67 -5.58 -8.88 -18.88
N SER A 68 -5.56 -10.22 -18.89
CA SER A 68 -6.73 -11.02 -18.55
C SER A 68 -7.04 -10.96 -17.06
N ILE A 69 -6.00 -11.04 -16.22
CA ILE A 69 -6.13 -10.96 -14.77
C ILE A 69 -6.46 -9.54 -14.35
N ARG A 70 -5.77 -8.54 -14.92
CA ARG A 70 -6.04 -7.11 -14.71
C ARG A 70 -7.49 -6.78 -14.98
N ASN A 71 -8.03 -7.14 -16.14
CA ASN A 71 -9.43 -6.84 -16.47
C ASN A 71 -10.43 -7.47 -15.49
N LYS A 72 -10.08 -8.62 -14.90
CA LYS A 72 -10.92 -9.33 -13.94
C LYS A 72 -10.84 -8.78 -12.52
N LYS A 73 -9.63 -8.48 -12.03
CA LYS A 73 -9.39 -8.10 -10.62
C LYS A 73 -9.20 -6.59 -10.40
N TYR A 74 -8.59 -5.92 -11.36
CA TYR A 74 -8.09 -4.54 -11.26
C TYR A 74 -8.58 -3.65 -12.42
N GLY A 75 -9.70 -4.02 -13.06
CA GLY A 75 -10.21 -3.35 -14.27
C GLY A 75 -10.61 -1.89 -14.05
N ARG A 76 -10.76 -1.46 -12.79
CA ARG A 76 -11.07 -0.09 -12.39
C ARG A 76 -9.84 0.72 -12.02
N VAL A 77 -8.69 0.08 -11.82
CA VAL A 77 -7.43 0.78 -11.54
C VAL A 77 -6.93 1.43 -12.82
N ASP A 78 -6.62 2.73 -12.74
CA ASP A 78 -6.05 3.48 -13.85
C ASP A 78 -4.73 2.84 -14.34
N ALA A 79 -4.62 2.67 -15.65
CA ALA A 79 -3.52 1.94 -16.28
C ALA A 79 -2.16 2.62 -16.12
N LEU A 80 -2.13 3.95 -15.94
CA LEU A 80 -0.91 4.72 -15.75
C LEU A 80 -0.54 4.83 -14.27
N ASN A 81 -1.53 4.91 -13.39
CA ASN A 81 -1.32 5.04 -11.95
C ASN A 81 -0.94 3.70 -11.29
N GLY A 82 -1.44 2.57 -11.79
CA GLY A 82 -1.13 1.25 -11.24
C GLY A 82 0.38 0.98 -11.14
N PRO A 83 1.16 1.11 -12.23
CA PRO A 83 2.61 0.90 -12.18
C PRO A 83 3.32 1.90 -11.26
N VAL A 84 2.91 3.17 -11.26
CA VAL A 84 3.48 4.21 -10.39
C VAL A 84 3.27 3.90 -8.91
N LEU A 85 2.12 3.33 -8.54
CA LEU A 85 1.86 2.90 -7.17
C LEU A 85 2.75 1.72 -6.78
N LEU A 86 2.86 0.73 -7.66
CA LEU A 86 3.68 -0.47 -7.43
C LEU A 86 5.17 -0.11 -7.29
N GLU A 87 5.68 0.86 -8.06
CA GLU A 87 7.05 1.36 -7.92
C GLU A 87 7.32 2.03 -6.56
N LYS A 88 6.29 2.65 -5.97
CA LYS A 88 6.40 3.28 -4.63
C LYS A 88 6.32 2.25 -3.50
N LEU A 89 5.88 1.01 -3.75
CA LEU A 89 5.79 0.00 -2.70
C LEU A 89 7.18 -0.45 -2.27
N THR A 90 7.48 -0.34 -0.98
CA THR A 90 8.73 -0.87 -0.42
C THR A 90 8.66 -2.39 -0.44
N PRO A 91 9.61 -3.11 -1.09
CA PRO A 91 9.62 -4.55 -1.08
C PRO A 91 9.67 -5.07 0.37
N VAL A 92 8.81 -6.04 0.69
CA VAL A 92 8.78 -6.68 2.02
C VAL A 92 10.14 -7.31 2.38
N SER A 93 10.98 -7.60 1.38
CA SER A 93 12.32 -8.16 1.51
C SER A 93 13.44 -7.13 1.68
N GLN A 94 13.31 -6.05 2.46
CA GLN A 94 14.49 -5.27 2.93
C GLN A 94 14.33 -4.66 4.33
N VAL A 95 13.59 -5.30 5.24
CA VAL A 95 14.01 -5.27 6.66
C VAL A 95 15.02 -6.39 6.85
N ALA A 96 16.13 -6.33 6.09
CA ALA A 96 17.34 -7.03 6.48
C ALA A 96 17.62 -6.56 7.90
N GLY A 97 17.58 -7.49 8.86
CA GLY A 97 17.76 -7.20 10.26
C GLY A 97 18.92 -6.24 10.43
N ARG A 98 18.62 -5.01 10.86
CA ARG A 98 19.60 -4.18 11.55
C ARG A 98 19.86 -4.81 12.91
N ALA A 99 20.32 -6.06 12.91
CA ALA A 99 21.27 -6.51 13.91
C ALA A 99 22.55 -5.72 13.61
N ALA A 100 22.58 -4.46 14.05
CA ALA A 100 23.85 -3.82 14.31
C ALA A 100 24.58 -4.78 15.26
N PRO A 101 25.78 -5.26 14.94
CA PRO A 101 26.52 -6.08 15.88
C PRO A 101 26.82 -5.18 17.08
N LEU A 102 26.09 -5.38 18.18
CA LEU A 102 26.37 -4.75 19.48
C LEU A 102 27.72 -5.23 20.08
N SER A 103 28.54 -5.92 19.28
CA SER A 103 29.85 -6.47 19.67
C SER A 103 30.85 -5.39 20.09
N ASN A 104 30.60 -4.11 19.80
CA ASN A 104 31.52 -3.01 20.10
C ASN A 104 31.16 -2.17 21.34
N LEU A 105 30.14 -2.55 22.12
CA LEU A 105 29.77 -1.83 23.35
C LEU A 105 30.57 -2.26 24.59
N SER A 106 31.14 -3.48 24.60
CA SER A 106 31.92 -3.97 25.75
C SER A 106 33.32 -3.32 25.90
N SER A 107 33.85 -2.69 24.85
CA SER A 107 35.21 -2.14 24.88
C SER A 107 35.33 -0.73 25.48
N ARG A 108 34.22 -0.05 25.76
CA ARG A 108 34.23 1.39 26.13
C ARG A 108 34.03 1.69 27.62
N PHE A 109 33.68 0.70 28.45
CA PHE A 109 33.51 0.90 29.90
C PHE A 109 34.65 0.31 30.76
N GLY A 110 35.66 -0.30 30.13
CA GLY A 110 36.73 -1.03 30.82
C GLY A 110 38.06 -0.29 30.97
N MET A 111 38.09 1.06 31.05
CA MET A 111 39.36 1.78 31.24
C MET A 111 39.18 3.10 31.99
N MET A 112 38.87 3.00 33.28
CA MET A 112 39.20 4.03 34.28
C MET A 112 39.80 3.31 35.49
N LYS A 113 41.13 3.34 35.57
CA LYS A 113 41.92 3.07 36.78
C LYS A 113 42.72 4.33 37.07
#